data_AF-A0A2U8E439-F1
#
_entry.id   AF-A0A2U8E439-F1
#
_cell.length_a   1.000
_cell.length_b   1.000
_cell.length_c   1.000
_cell.angle_alpha   90.00
_cell.angle_beta   90.00
_cell.angle_gamma   90.00
#
_symmetry.space_group_name_H-M   'P 1'
#
loop_
_entity.id
_entity.type
_entity.pdbx_description
1 polymer ?
#
loop_
_entity_poly.entity_id
_entity_poly.type
_entity_poly.pdbx_seq_one_letter_code
_entity_poly.pdbx_strand_id
1 'polypeptide(L)'
;MQNTRKFLPLLLASLCGLLVLSACGKKSSSSGSSSSGSGDKAGNAAIGFHNKLVDFNKLAREPLKKIMQTTEASASWVSRDGVTGEKPRWNMVLIGVNPYDKLAKNNLAAPSSFSKEDREFFDSRIKLAKDSAAELNKAIGTLTNYYKAEDYKDDKHKKFLDLKPRIEELVQQIARATGEMGGRSEVIASAAEREALKKNPIGIYILNMRDIMAKCEQQMDILMDQRLVQVGSGTGSKTDAQKAEAVAKVKDLLDPADALAAEIADMAGKFKAVDMGALKNRQTLAKDYENFFKILDEQQGTVRKNIRFAKEWGYIGTESSMKLLGGTLRKVTGAHNTFIGDVNKGR
;
A
#
# COMPACT_ATOMS: atom_id res chain seq x y z
N MET A 1 -19.45 4.66 22.65
CA MET A 1 -19.10 4.61 21.21
C MET A 1 -17.64 4.18 21.08
N GLN A 2 -17.41 2.88 20.94
CA GLN A 2 -16.09 2.28 20.80
C GLN A 2 -15.84 1.91 19.33
N ASN A 3 -14.61 2.19 18.87
CA ASN A 3 -13.88 1.49 17.81
C ASN A 3 -14.50 1.38 16.40
N THR A 4 -14.29 2.41 15.57
CA THR A 4 -14.25 2.25 14.10
C THR A 4 -12.95 2.77 13.46
N ARG A 5 -11.95 3.20 14.23
CA ARG A 5 -10.60 3.49 13.70
C ARG A 5 -9.71 2.27 13.77
N LYS A 6 -10.09 1.20 13.08
CA LYS A 6 -9.26 0.01 12.94
C LYS A 6 -8.89 -0.16 11.46
N PHE A 7 -7.59 -0.02 11.23
CA PHE A 7 -6.84 -0.54 10.09
C PHE A 7 -7.10 0.11 8.72
N LEU A 8 -6.40 1.22 8.48
CA LEU A 8 -5.63 1.28 7.26
C LEU A 8 -4.20 0.88 7.66
N PRO A 9 -3.75 -0.36 7.43
CA PRO A 9 -2.32 -0.60 7.50
C PRO A 9 -1.69 0.43 6.58
N LEU A 10 -0.73 1.15 7.15
CA LEU A 10 0.16 2.05 6.47
C LEU A 10 0.56 1.36 5.16
N LEU A 11 0.37 2.07 4.05
CA LEU A 11 0.83 1.66 2.73
C LEU A 11 2.18 0.94 2.88
N LEU A 12 2.21 -0.38 2.66
CA LEU A 12 3.40 -0.98 2.08
C LEU A 12 3.63 -0.13 0.83
N ALA A 13 4.70 0.66 0.85
CA ALA A 13 5.22 1.20 -0.38
C ALA A 13 5.39 0.00 -1.30
N SER A 14 4.63 -0.05 -2.39
CA SER A 14 4.75 -1.12 -3.38
C SER A 14 6.22 -1.18 -3.77
N LEU A 15 6.89 -2.24 -3.30
CA LEU A 15 8.30 -2.48 -3.56
C LEU A 15 8.49 -2.91 -5.01
N CYS A 16 7.41 -3.26 -5.72
CA CYS A 16 7.31 -3.34 -7.18
C CYS A 16 7.51 -1.95 -7.85
N GLY A 17 8.71 -1.40 -7.73
CA GLY A 17 9.24 -0.46 -8.71
C GLY A 17 9.29 -1.13 -10.07
N LEU A 18 8.28 -0.89 -10.90
CA LEU A 18 8.18 -1.33 -12.30
C LEU A 18 9.50 -1.08 -13.04
N LEU A 19 10.34 -2.11 -13.11
CA LEU A 19 11.54 -2.11 -13.92
C LEU A 19 11.17 -2.70 -15.28
N VAL A 20 11.04 -1.82 -16.28
CA VAL A 20 10.97 -2.24 -17.68
C VAL A 20 12.41 -2.48 -18.12
N LEU A 21 12.99 -3.61 -17.71
CA LEU A 21 14.31 -4.05 -18.18
C LEU A 21 14.18 -4.47 -19.64
N SER A 22 14.20 -3.49 -20.53
CA SER A 22 14.28 -3.67 -21.97
C SER A 22 15.66 -4.23 -22.28
N ALA A 23 15.76 -5.49 -22.70
CA ALA A 23 16.99 -6.03 -23.25
C ALA A 23 17.39 -5.18 -24.47
N CYS A 24 18.64 -4.70 -24.49
CA CYS A 24 19.20 -3.87 -25.56
C CYS A 24 18.95 -4.47 -26.95
N GLY A 25 18.09 -3.81 -27.73
CA GLY A 25 17.92 -4.01 -29.18
C GLY A 25 17.28 -2.75 -29.77
N LYS A 26 18.02 -2.03 -30.62
CA LYS A 26 17.59 -0.77 -31.26
C LYS A 26 16.31 -0.94 -32.10
N LYS A 27 15.25 -0.18 -31.79
CA LYS A 27 14.58 0.91 -32.59
C LYS A 27 13.07 1.04 -32.32
N SER A 28 12.71 2.27 -31.95
CA SER A 28 11.48 3.06 -32.15
C SER A 28 10.11 2.41 -32.46
N SER A 29 9.14 2.91 -31.66
CA SER A 29 7.76 3.29 -31.99
C SER A 29 6.62 2.27 -31.84
N SER A 30 5.54 2.80 -31.25
CA SER A 30 4.19 2.26 -31.08
C SER A 30 3.93 1.34 -29.87
N SER A 31 2.80 1.65 -29.24
CA SER A 31 2.15 0.96 -28.15
C SER A 31 1.97 -0.53 -28.42
N GLY A 32 2.43 -1.36 -27.48
CA GLY A 32 2.26 -2.81 -27.53
C GLY A 32 3.45 -3.49 -26.90
N SER A 33 3.37 -3.72 -25.59
CA SER A 33 4.38 -4.45 -24.81
C SER A 33 4.47 -5.89 -25.31
N SER A 34 5.31 -6.14 -26.33
CA SER A 34 5.72 -7.47 -26.74
C SER A 34 7.03 -7.84 -26.02
N SER A 35 6.91 -8.74 -25.05
CA SER A 35 8.03 -9.33 -24.33
C SER A 35 8.84 -10.23 -25.27
N SER A 36 9.94 -9.72 -25.79
CA SER A 36 10.97 -10.54 -26.45
C SER A 36 12.11 -10.79 -25.45
N GLY A 37 12.01 -11.93 -24.76
CA GLY A 37 13.01 -12.43 -23.82
C GLY A 37 12.55 -13.78 -23.28
N SER A 38 13.05 -14.88 -23.84
CA SER A 38 12.70 -16.27 -23.52
C SER A 38 13.22 -16.76 -22.16
N GLY A 39 13.37 -15.88 -21.16
CA GLY A 39 14.15 -16.15 -19.94
C GLY A 39 13.38 -16.56 -18.68
N ASP A 40 12.12 -16.17 -18.51
CA ASP A 40 11.30 -16.59 -17.36
C ASP A 40 9.80 -16.30 -17.61
N LYS A 41 9.10 -17.24 -18.26
CA LYS A 41 7.68 -17.07 -18.59
C LYS A 41 6.80 -16.95 -17.34
N ALA A 42 7.19 -17.60 -16.23
CA ALA A 42 6.43 -17.58 -14.99
C ALA A 42 6.61 -16.24 -14.26
N GLY A 43 7.84 -15.74 -14.16
CA GLY A 43 8.12 -14.45 -13.54
C GLY A 43 7.46 -13.27 -14.27
N ASN A 44 7.52 -13.26 -15.60
CA ASN A 44 6.85 -12.23 -16.41
C ASN A 44 5.31 -12.29 -16.26
N ALA A 45 4.75 -13.50 -16.14
CA ALA A 45 3.32 -13.67 -15.90
C ALA A 45 2.91 -13.15 -14.51
N ALA A 46 3.74 -13.33 -13.48
CA ALA A 46 3.48 -12.80 -12.15
C ALA A 46 3.43 -11.27 -12.11
N ILE A 47 4.43 -10.61 -12.70
CA ILE A 47 4.49 -9.14 -12.79
C ILE A 47 3.32 -8.61 -13.63
N GLY A 48 3.07 -9.23 -14.79
CA GLY A 48 1.96 -8.85 -15.66
C GLY A 48 0.59 -9.01 -15.00
N PHE A 49 0.40 -10.07 -14.21
CA PHE A 49 -0.82 -10.28 -13.44
C PHE A 49 -0.98 -9.26 -12.31
N HIS A 50 0.09 -8.94 -11.57
CA HIS A 50 0.07 -7.91 -10.54
C HIS A 50 -0.41 -6.56 -11.09
N ASN A 51 0.10 -6.15 -12.24
CA ASN A 51 -0.33 -4.89 -12.89
C ASN A 51 -1.82 -4.91 -13.26
N LYS A 52 -2.32 -6.01 -13.83
CA LYS A 52 -3.75 -6.16 -14.14
C LYS A 52 -4.60 -6.12 -12.87
N LEU A 53 -4.11 -6.73 -11.78
CA LEU A 53 -4.79 -6.72 -10.49
C LEU A 53 -4.79 -5.34 -9.85
N VAL A 54 -3.73 -4.54 -9.99
CA VAL A 54 -3.72 -3.14 -9.56
C VAL A 54 -4.81 -2.35 -10.28
N ASP A 55 -4.98 -2.54 -11.59
CA ASP A 55 -6.06 -1.89 -12.34
C ASP A 55 -7.45 -2.39 -11.94
N PHE A 56 -7.60 -3.70 -11.69
CA PHE A 56 -8.81 -4.28 -11.11
C PHE A 56 -9.15 -3.64 -9.75
N ASN A 57 -8.16 -3.48 -8.88
CA ASN A 57 -8.33 -2.87 -7.55
C ASN A 57 -8.67 -1.37 -7.63
N LYS A 58 -8.18 -0.64 -8.63
CA LYS A 58 -8.58 0.76 -8.88
C LYS A 58 -10.07 0.90 -9.18
N LEU A 59 -10.68 -0.09 -9.86
CA LEU A 59 -12.13 -0.11 -10.10
C LEU A 59 -12.94 -0.26 -8.80
N ALA A 60 -12.37 -0.87 -7.77
CA ALA A 60 -13.03 -1.10 -6.50
C ALA A 60 -12.82 0.04 -5.49
N ARG A 61 -11.57 0.48 -5.28
CA ARG A 61 -11.16 1.23 -4.08
C ARG A 61 -11.95 2.52 -3.80
N GLU A 62 -11.90 3.50 -4.70
CA GLU A 62 -12.60 4.78 -4.48
C GLU A 62 -14.12 4.63 -4.58
N PRO A 63 -14.68 3.91 -5.55
CA PRO A 63 -16.12 3.65 -5.60
C PRO A 63 -16.69 3.02 -4.33
N LEU A 64 -16.07 1.94 -3.83
CA LEU A 64 -16.51 1.24 -2.62
C LEU A 64 -16.52 2.16 -1.40
N LYS A 65 -15.48 2.97 -1.25
CA LYS A 65 -15.43 3.99 -0.19
C LYS A 65 -16.60 4.96 -0.30
N LYS A 66 -16.86 5.49 -1.50
CA LYS A 66 -17.92 6.48 -1.69
C LYS A 66 -19.30 5.88 -1.49
N ILE A 67 -19.62 4.68 -2.00
CA ILE A 67 -20.94 4.06 -1.78
C ILE A 67 -21.17 3.74 -0.31
N MET A 68 -20.14 3.32 0.43
CA MET A 68 -20.26 3.10 1.88
C MET A 68 -20.56 4.42 2.61
N GLN A 69 -19.85 5.49 2.26
CA GLN A 69 -20.09 6.82 2.82
C GLN A 69 -21.48 7.37 2.49
N THR A 70 -21.94 7.24 1.24
CA THR A 70 -23.27 7.74 0.84
C THR A 70 -24.39 6.88 1.42
N THR A 71 -24.21 5.57 1.54
CA THR A 71 -25.18 4.67 2.17
C THR A 71 -25.34 5.01 3.65
N GLU A 72 -24.23 5.21 4.38
CA GLU A 72 -24.27 5.58 5.80
C GLU A 72 -24.88 6.97 6.03
N ALA A 73 -24.46 7.96 5.23
CA ALA A 73 -25.02 9.32 5.31
C ALA A 73 -26.52 9.34 4.99
N SER A 74 -26.95 8.54 4.00
CA SER A 74 -28.36 8.43 3.63
C SER A 74 -29.17 7.74 4.72
N ALA A 75 -28.65 6.67 5.32
CA ALA A 75 -29.27 5.97 6.44
C ALA A 75 -29.46 6.89 7.65
N SER A 76 -28.41 7.63 8.00
CA SER A 76 -28.45 8.62 9.08
C SER A 76 -29.46 9.75 8.82
N TRP A 77 -29.69 10.11 7.56
CA TRP A 77 -30.61 11.17 7.19
C TRP A 77 -32.07 10.69 7.15
N VAL A 78 -32.36 9.54 6.53
CA VAL A 78 -33.73 8.99 6.46
C VAL A 78 -34.26 8.53 7.82
N SER A 79 -33.37 8.25 8.77
CA SER A 79 -33.75 7.84 10.14
C SER A 79 -34.03 9.01 11.07
N ARG A 80 -33.98 10.26 10.59
CA ARG A 80 -34.32 11.44 11.39
C ARG A 80 -35.82 11.61 11.50
N ASP A 81 -36.29 12.02 12.67
CA ASP A 81 -37.69 12.35 12.90
C ASP A 81 -38.16 13.43 11.91
N GLY A 82 -39.30 13.19 11.27
CA GLY A 82 -39.93 14.12 10.33
C GLY A 82 -39.53 13.97 8.86
N VAL A 83 -38.60 13.08 8.50
CA VAL A 83 -38.25 12.79 7.09
C VAL A 83 -39.17 11.70 6.52
N THR A 84 -40.21 12.09 5.77
CA THR A 84 -41.18 11.13 5.20
C THR A 84 -41.48 11.32 3.71
N GLY A 85 -40.84 12.27 3.02
CA GLY A 85 -41.22 12.63 1.64
C GLY A 85 -40.08 13.06 0.72
N GLU A 86 -38.84 13.02 1.19
CA GLU A 86 -37.68 13.47 0.42
C GLU A 86 -36.77 12.30 0.03
N LYS A 87 -36.11 12.39 -1.14
CA LYS A 87 -35.19 11.35 -1.62
C LYS A 87 -33.77 11.63 -1.08
N PRO A 88 -33.10 10.65 -0.43
CA PRO A 88 -31.70 10.81 -0.08
C PRO A 88 -30.84 10.82 -1.35
N ARG A 89 -29.70 11.51 -1.30
CA ARG A 89 -28.71 11.55 -2.39
C ARG A 89 -27.80 10.32 -2.41
N TRP A 90 -28.39 9.13 -2.25
CA TRP A 90 -27.64 7.87 -2.06
C TRP A 90 -26.91 7.41 -3.34
N ASN A 91 -27.46 7.71 -4.52
CA ASN A 91 -26.98 7.24 -5.83
C ASN A 91 -25.99 8.20 -6.53
N MET A 92 -25.57 9.30 -5.88
CA MET A 92 -24.63 10.27 -6.48
C MET A 92 -23.32 9.63 -6.96
N VAL A 93 -22.94 8.50 -6.38
CA VAL A 93 -21.74 7.73 -6.72
C VAL A 93 -21.86 6.91 -8.01
N LEU A 94 -23.05 6.88 -8.61
CA LEU A 94 -23.37 6.10 -9.81
C LEU A 94 -23.56 6.97 -11.06
N ILE A 95 -23.32 8.29 -10.95
CA ILE A 95 -23.44 9.21 -12.07
C ILE A 95 -22.32 8.92 -13.08
N GLY A 96 -22.70 8.53 -14.30
CA GLY A 96 -21.79 8.20 -15.39
C GLY A 96 -21.51 6.70 -15.49
N VAL A 97 -20.28 6.28 -15.24
CA VAL A 97 -19.85 4.89 -15.34
C VAL A 97 -20.13 4.15 -14.03
N ASN A 98 -20.89 3.05 -14.08
CA ASN A 98 -21.05 2.16 -12.93
C ASN A 98 -19.79 1.29 -12.74
N PRO A 99 -18.97 1.55 -11.72
CA PRO A 99 -17.70 0.83 -11.53
C PRO A 99 -17.90 -0.63 -11.11
N TYR A 100 -19.01 -0.94 -10.44
CA TYR A 100 -19.30 -2.31 -9.98
C TYR A 100 -19.70 -3.22 -11.15
N ASP A 101 -20.37 -2.67 -12.18
CA ASP A 101 -20.67 -3.42 -13.41
C ASP A 101 -19.38 -3.77 -14.17
N LYS A 102 -18.44 -2.81 -14.27
CA LYS A 102 -17.11 -3.06 -14.82
C LYS A 102 -16.33 -4.10 -14.02
N LEU A 103 -16.43 -4.05 -12.69
CA LEU A 103 -15.79 -5.03 -11.81
C LEU A 103 -16.38 -6.43 -12.02
N ALA A 104 -17.70 -6.56 -12.03
CA ALA A 104 -18.41 -7.82 -12.23
C ALA A 104 -18.12 -8.47 -13.60
N LYS A 105 -17.97 -7.67 -14.66
CA LYS A 105 -17.72 -8.13 -16.03
C LYS A 105 -16.23 -8.23 -16.39
N ASN A 106 -15.32 -7.96 -15.45
CA ASN A 106 -13.90 -7.99 -15.71
C ASN A 106 -13.40 -9.40 -16.10
N ASN A 107 -12.40 -9.46 -16.99
CA ASN A 107 -11.81 -10.69 -17.52
C ASN A 107 -10.51 -11.12 -16.81
N LEU A 108 -10.21 -10.57 -15.63
CA LEU A 108 -9.09 -10.99 -14.80
C LEU A 108 -9.20 -12.49 -14.49
N ALA A 109 -8.11 -13.21 -14.68
CA ALA A 109 -7.96 -14.62 -14.37
C ALA A 109 -6.53 -14.88 -13.90
N ALA A 110 -6.34 -15.85 -13.01
CA ALA A 110 -5.01 -16.26 -12.60
C ALA A 110 -4.23 -16.81 -13.81
N PRO A 111 -2.92 -16.49 -13.95
CA PRO A 111 -2.10 -17.07 -15.00
C PRO A 111 -2.00 -18.58 -14.88
N SER A 112 -2.06 -19.30 -16.01
CA SER A 112 -1.90 -20.76 -16.03
C SER A 112 -0.53 -21.21 -15.52
N SER A 113 0.48 -20.33 -15.57
CA SER A 113 1.83 -20.57 -15.06
C SER A 113 1.95 -20.53 -13.53
N PHE A 114 0.92 -20.10 -12.80
CA PHE A 114 0.93 -20.10 -11.34
C PHE A 114 0.85 -21.52 -10.79
N SER A 115 1.29 -21.70 -9.54
CA SER A 115 1.06 -22.93 -8.78
C SER A 115 -0.43 -23.24 -8.69
N LYS A 116 -0.79 -24.49 -8.43
CA LYS A 116 -2.20 -24.87 -8.26
C LYS A 116 -2.83 -24.08 -7.12
N GLU A 117 -2.11 -23.94 -6.02
CA GLU A 117 -2.52 -23.25 -4.80
C GLU A 117 -2.74 -21.75 -5.05
N ASP A 118 -1.85 -21.10 -5.81
CA ASP A 118 -2.02 -19.69 -6.15
C ASP A 118 -3.19 -19.47 -7.11
N ARG A 119 -3.36 -20.33 -8.12
CA ARG A 119 -4.52 -20.24 -9.02
C ARG A 119 -5.83 -20.39 -8.26
N GLU A 120 -5.96 -21.42 -7.44
CA GLU A 120 -7.16 -21.64 -6.61
C GLU A 120 -7.44 -20.46 -5.67
N PHE A 121 -6.39 -19.91 -5.05
CA PHE A 121 -6.51 -18.70 -4.24
C PHE A 121 -7.05 -17.52 -5.06
N PHE A 122 -6.40 -17.16 -6.17
CA PHE A 122 -6.80 -15.99 -6.96
C PHE A 122 -8.17 -16.19 -7.61
N ASP A 123 -8.42 -17.33 -8.22
CA ASP A 123 -9.70 -17.59 -8.90
C ASP A 123 -10.87 -17.54 -7.91
N SER A 124 -10.70 -18.05 -6.69
CA SER A 124 -11.73 -17.94 -5.65
C SER A 124 -12.04 -16.49 -5.25
N ARG A 125 -11.00 -15.64 -5.16
CA ARG A 125 -11.15 -14.23 -4.76
C ARG A 125 -11.63 -13.34 -5.90
N ILE A 126 -11.19 -13.60 -7.12
CA ILE A 126 -11.72 -12.98 -8.34
C ILE A 126 -13.22 -13.29 -8.43
N LYS A 127 -13.60 -14.56 -8.26
CA LYS A 127 -15.01 -14.97 -8.27
C LYS A 127 -15.81 -14.26 -7.18
N LEU A 128 -15.35 -14.29 -5.92
CA LEU A 128 -16.01 -13.61 -4.81
C LEU A 128 -16.21 -12.11 -5.09
N ALA A 129 -15.17 -11.42 -5.57
CA ALA A 129 -15.25 -9.99 -5.88
C ALA A 129 -16.25 -9.70 -7.02
N LYS A 130 -16.24 -10.51 -8.08
CA LYS A 130 -17.14 -10.35 -9.24
C LYS A 130 -18.60 -10.63 -8.87
N ASP A 131 -18.85 -11.72 -8.15
CA ASP A 131 -20.19 -12.10 -7.72
C ASP A 131 -20.77 -11.05 -6.75
N SER A 132 -19.97 -10.61 -5.77
CA SER A 132 -20.36 -9.56 -4.82
C SER A 132 -20.65 -8.23 -5.54
N ALA A 133 -19.86 -7.88 -6.55
CA ALA A 133 -20.09 -6.68 -7.36
C ALA A 133 -21.38 -6.78 -8.20
N ALA A 134 -21.67 -7.96 -8.76
CA ALA A 134 -22.91 -8.22 -9.48
C ALA A 134 -24.13 -8.12 -8.56
N GLU A 135 -24.04 -8.61 -7.33
CA GLU A 135 -25.10 -8.47 -6.34
C GLU A 135 -25.25 -7.04 -5.81
N LEU A 136 -24.14 -6.32 -5.62
CA LEU A 136 -24.18 -4.91 -5.24
C LEU A 136 -24.91 -4.09 -6.32
N ASN A 137 -24.64 -4.37 -7.61
CA ASN A 137 -25.38 -3.78 -8.72
C ASN A 137 -26.88 -4.08 -8.68
N LYS A 138 -27.27 -5.31 -8.33
CA LYS A 138 -28.69 -5.67 -8.18
C LYS A 138 -29.34 -4.88 -7.05
N ALA A 139 -28.70 -4.81 -5.87
CA ALA A 139 -29.20 -4.04 -4.73
C ALA A 139 -29.37 -2.55 -5.07
N ILE A 140 -28.37 -1.98 -5.76
CA ILE A 140 -28.43 -0.62 -6.31
C ILE A 140 -29.60 -0.46 -7.29
N GLY A 141 -29.80 -1.41 -8.20
CA GLY A 141 -30.93 -1.41 -9.15
C GLY A 141 -32.27 -1.43 -8.42
N THR A 142 -32.41 -2.25 -7.39
CA THR A 142 -33.61 -2.32 -6.54
C THR A 142 -33.89 -0.98 -5.86
N LEU A 143 -32.89 -0.35 -5.24
CA LEU A 143 -33.05 0.97 -4.64
C LEU A 143 -33.37 2.05 -5.68
N THR A 144 -32.77 1.97 -6.87
CA THR A 144 -33.06 2.92 -7.96
C THR A 144 -34.52 2.86 -8.37
N ASN A 145 -35.06 1.65 -8.55
CA ASN A 145 -36.46 1.47 -8.92
C ASN A 145 -37.41 1.89 -7.79
N TYR A 146 -37.07 1.56 -6.55
CA TYR A 146 -37.80 1.98 -5.35
C TYR A 146 -37.94 3.51 -5.24
N TYR A 147 -36.85 4.27 -5.43
CA TYR A 147 -36.92 5.74 -5.38
C TYR A 147 -37.55 6.37 -6.64
N LYS A 148 -37.56 5.67 -7.77
CA LYS A 148 -38.30 6.10 -8.99
C LYS A 148 -39.81 5.91 -8.84
N ALA A 149 -40.24 4.77 -8.27
CA ALA A 149 -41.64 4.43 -8.04
C ALA A 149 -42.26 5.24 -6.89
N GLU A 150 -41.42 5.88 -6.08
CA GLU A 150 -41.82 6.68 -4.91
C GLU A 150 -42.39 5.90 -3.72
N ASP A 151 -42.28 4.57 -3.73
CA ASP A 151 -42.58 3.65 -2.62
C ASP A 151 -42.05 4.12 -1.25
N TYR A 152 -40.95 4.88 -1.23
CA TYR A 152 -40.35 5.42 -0.01
C TYR A 152 -41.26 6.36 0.78
N LYS A 153 -42.23 6.97 0.12
CA LYS A 153 -43.27 7.80 0.76
C LYS A 153 -44.23 6.95 1.57
N ASP A 154 -44.48 5.71 1.14
CA ASP A 154 -45.43 4.80 1.77
C ASP A 154 -44.80 4.02 2.92
N ASP A 155 -43.57 3.54 2.75
CA ASP A 155 -42.88 2.68 3.71
C ASP A 155 -41.83 3.42 4.58
N LYS A 156 -41.76 4.76 4.48
CA LYS A 156 -40.82 5.61 5.22
C LYS A 156 -39.37 5.13 5.12
N HIS A 157 -38.89 4.92 3.90
CA HIS A 157 -37.52 4.45 3.62
C HIS A 157 -37.19 3.02 4.10
N LYS A 158 -38.19 2.21 4.47
CA LYS A 158 -37.96 0.88 5.03
C LYS A 158 -37.14 -0.02 4.11
N LYS A 159 -37.45 -0.09 2.80
CA LYS A 159 -36.67 -0.91 1.85
C LYS A 159 -35.20 -0.50 1.78
N PHE A 160 -34.90 0.80 1.91
CA PHE A 160 -33.51 1.28 1.97
C PHE A 160 -32.79 0.79 3.22
N LEU A 161 -33.43 0.92 4.38
CA LEU A 161 -32.88 0.49 5.66
C LEU A 161 -32.69 -1.03 5.72
N ASP A 162 -33.61 -1.80 5.16
CA ASP A 162 -33.52 -3.27 5.08
C ASP A 162 -32.39 -3.74 4.15
N LEU A 163 -32.11 -3.01 3.05
CA LEU A 163 -31.03 -3.37 2.11
C LEU A 163 -29.64 -2.90 2.55
N LYS A 164 -29.55 -1.90 3.44
CA LYS A 164 -28.27 -1.35 3.92
C LYS A 164 -27.29 -2.42 4.42
N PRO A 165 -27.67 -3.33 5.35
CA PRO A 165 -26.73 -4.35 5.85
C PRO A 165 -26.14 -5.20 4.73
N ARG A 166 -26.96 -5.56 3.72
CA ARG A 166 -26.49 -6.34 2.58
C ARG A 166 -25.52 -5.55 1.70
N ILE A 167 -25.78 -4.27 1.46
CA ILE A 167 -24.87 -3.39 0.72
C ILE A 167 -23.51 -3.29 1.44
N GLU A 168 -23.52 -3.11 2.76
CA GLU A 168 -22.30 -3.03 3.58
C GLU A 168 -21.50 -4.32 3.54
N GLU A 169 -22.18 -5.47 3.67
CA GLU A 169 -21.57 -6.78 3.57
C GLU A 169 -20.89 -6.99 2.22
N LEU A 170 -21.59 -6.69 1.11
CA LEU A 170 -21.05 -6.83 -0.25
C LEU A 170 -19.83 -5.93 -0.48
N VAL A 171 -19.87 -4.69 0.01
CA VAL A 171 -18.74 -3.76 -0.06
C VAL A 171 -17.53 -4.32 0.69
N GLN A 172 -17.74 -4.86 1.90
CA GLN A 172 -16.68 -5.47 2.70
C GLN A 172 -16.10 -6.73 2.05
N GLN A 173 -16.94 -7.57 1.44
CA GLN A 173 -16.49 -8.77 0.72
C GLN A 173 -15.59 -8.41 -0.46
N ILE A 174 -15.96 -7.40 -1.26
CA ILE A 174 -15.13 -6.93 -2.38
C ILE A 174 -13.81 -6.35 -1.85
N ALA A 175 -13.86 -5.49 -0.83
CA ALA A 175 -12.67 -4.87 -0.24
C ALA A 175 -11.69 -5.90 0.35
N ARG A 176 -12.21 -6.92 1.06
CA ARG A 176 -11.42 -8.03 1.58
C ARG A 176 -10.77 -8.83 0.46
N ALA A 177 -11.56 -9.28 -0.53
CA ALA A 177 -11.05 -10.11 -1.63
C ALA A 177 -9.95 -9.38 -2.42
N THR A 178 -10.17 -8.11 -2.76
CA THR A 178 -9.19 -7.27 -3.48
C THR A 178 -7.91 -7.01 -2.67
N GLY A 179 -8.04 -6.79 -1.36
CA GLY A 179 -6.90 -6.64 -0.46
C GLY A 179 -6.07 -7.91 -0.33
N GLU A 180 -6.72 -9.05 -0.12
CA GLU A 180 -6.07 -10.37 -0.02
C GLU A 180 -5.32 -10.72 -1.33
N MET A 181 -5.95 -10.50 -2.49
CA MET A 181 -5.29 -10.68 -3.78
C MET A 181 -4.10 -9.74 -3.96
N GLY A 182 -4.26 -8.46 -3.60
CA GLY A 182 -3.20 -7.46 -3.72
C GLY A 182 -1.95 -7.87 -2.93
N GLY A 183 -2.13 -8.27 -1.66
CA GLY A 183 -1.05 -8.72 -0.81
C GLY A 183 -0.33 -9.95 -1.36
N ARG A 184 -1.07 -10.99 -1.77
CA ARG A 184 -0.45 -12.21 -2.31
C ARG A 184 0.24 -11.96 -3.65
N SER A 185 -0.36 -11.15 -4.52
CA SER A 185 0.23 -10.83 -5.83
C SER A 185 1.49 -9.99 -5.71
N GLU A 186 1.58 -9.08 -4.74
CA GLU A 186 2.81 -8.30 -4.46
C GLU A 186 3.96 -9.23 -4.06
N VAL A 187 3.70 -10.22 -3.19
CA VAL A 187 4.71 -11.20 -2.76
C VAL A 187 5.25 -12.00 -3.95
N ILE A 188 4.35 -12.53 -4.78
CA ILE A 188 4.73 -13.36 -5.94
C ILE A 188 5.47 -12.50 -6.99
N ALA A 189 4.97 -11.30 -7.29
CA ALA A 189 5.59 -10.40 -8.26
C ALA A 189 6.97 -9.91 -7.78
N SER A 190 7.11 -9.55 -6.49
CA SER A 190 8.38 -9.15 -5.90
C SER A 190 9.41 -10.27 -5.95
N ALA A 191 9.00 -11.52 -5.67
CA ALA A 191 9.88 -12.69 -5.78
C ALA A 191 10.33 -12.91 -7.23
N ALA A 192 9.41 -12.82 -8.19
CA ALA A 192 9.72 -12.92 -9.62
C ALA A 192 10.67 -11.82 -10.09
N GLU A 193 10.42 -10.56 -9.71
CA GLU A 193 11.32 -9.44 -10.01
C GLU A 193 12.71 -9.67 -9.43
N ARG A 194 12.79 -10.19 -8.20
CA ARG A 194 14.06 -10.47 -7.53
C ARG A 194 14.88 -11.51 -8.28
N GLU A 195 14.27 -12.59 -8.75
CA GLU A 195 14.96 -13.59 -9.58
C GLU A 195 15.39 -13.03 -10.95
N ALA A 196 14.57 -12.18 -11.56
CA ALA A 196 14.93 -11.49 -12.79
C ALA A 196 16.13 -10.55 -12.58
N LEU A 197 16.16 -9.83 -11.46
CA LEU A 197 17.24 -8.90 -11.11
C LEU A 197 18.57 -9.59 -10.84
N LYS A 198 18.58 -10.77 -10.23
CA LYS A 198 19.83 -11.53 -10.03
C LYS A 198 20.58 -11.83 -11.33
N LYS A 199 19.85 -11.91 -12.46
CA LYS A 199 20.41 -12.16 -13.79
C LYS A 199 20.83 -10.87 -14.51
N ASN A 200 20.48 -9.70 -13.97
CA ASN A 200 20.78 -8.40 -14.55
C ASN A 200 22.08 -7.83 -13.94
N PRO A 201 23.06 -7.36 -14.74
CA PRO A 201 24.29 -6.74 -14.23
C PRO A 201 24.07 -5.56 -13.26
N ILE A 202 22.94 -4.85 -13.38
CA ILE A 202 22.56 -3.74 -12.50
C ILE A 202 21.65 -4.20 -11.36
N GLY A 203 21.11 -5.41 -11.44
CA GLY A 203 20.11 -5.89 -10.48
C GLY A 203 20.65 -6.02 -9.06
N ILE A 204 21.95 -6.29 -8.87
CA ILE A 204 22.54 -6.35 -7.52
C ILE A 204 22.40 -5.02 -6.77
N TYR A 205 22.63 -3.88 -7.43
CA TYR A 205 22.50 -2.56 -6.81
C TYR A 205 21.05 -2.26 -6.42
N ILE A 206 20.11 -2.66 -7.27
CA ILE A 206 18.67 -2.51 -7.03
C ILE A 206 18.25 -3.34 -5.82
N LEU A 207 18.68 -4.61 -5.77
CA LEU A 207 18.36 -5.52 -4.67
C LEU A 207 18.96 -5.04 -3.34
N ASN A 208 20.20 -4.58 -3.36
CA ASN A 208 20.87 -4.02 -2.18
C ASN A 208 20.09 -2.83 -1.58
N MET A 209 19.67 -1.88 -2.42
CA MET A 209 18.88 -0.73 -1.96
C MET A 209 17.51 -1.16 -1.45
N ARG A 210 16.82 -2.09 -2.14
CA ARG A 210 15.52 -2.63 -1.73
C ARG A 210 15.59 -3.33 -0.36
N ASP A 211 16.61 -4.15 -0.14
CA ASP A 211 16.77 -4.89 1.11
C ASP A 211 17.03 -3.95 2.30
N ILE A 212 17.85 -2.92 2.10
CA ILE A 212 18.05 -1.87 3.12
C ILE A 212 16.76 -1.10 3.37
N MET A 213 16.03 -0.73 2.31
CA MET A 213 14.77 0.00 2.46
C MET A 213 13.74 -0.79 3.27
N ALA A 214 13.62 -2.10 3.04
CA ALA A 214 12.72 -2.96 3.82
C ALA A 214 13.08 -2.94 5.32
N LYS A 215 14.38 -2.91 5.65
CA LYS A 215 14.84 -2.78 7.05
C LYS A 215 14.56 -1.39 7.63
N CYS A 216 14.74 -0.34 6.83
CA CYS A 216 14.37 1.01 7.24
C CYS A 216 12.85 1.14 7.49
N GLU A 217 12.01 0.52 6.66
CA GLU A 217 10.56 0.48 6.84
C GLU A 217 10.19 -0.25 8.13
N GLN A 218 10.74 -1.46 8.35
CA GLN A 218 10.54 -2.21 9.59
C GLN A 218 10.93 -1.40 10.84
N GLN A 219 12.06 -0.69 10.76
CA GLN A 219 12.52 0.18 11.85
C GLN A 219 11.57 1.35 12.07
N MET A 220 11.06 1.96 10.99
CA MET A 220 10.12 3.06 11.05
C MET A 220 8.76 2.65 11.60
N ASP A 221 8.26 1.46 11.29
CA ASP A 221 7.00 0.93 11.84
C ASP A 221 7.07 0.84 13.37
N ILE A 222 8.21 0.41 13.91
CA ILE A 222 8.45 0.37 15.36
C ILE A 222 8.50 1.79 15.93
N LEU A 223 9.28 2.68 15.29
CA LEU A 223 9.48 4.04 15.80
C LEU A 223 8.22 4.89 15.70
N MET A 224 7.26 4.53 14.85
CA MET A 224 5.97 5.18 14.66
C MET A 224 4.88 4.73 15.64
N ASP A 225 5.21 3.82 16.58
CA ASP A 225 4.29 3.43 17.64
C ASP A 225 3.86 4.67 18.47
N GLN A 226 2.55 4.77 18.73
CA GLN A 226 1.96 5.89 19.47
C GLN A 226 2.52 6.01 20.90
N ARG A 227 3.04 4.92 21.49
CA ARG A 227 3.72 4.94 22.79
C ARG A 227 4.98 5.80 22.80
N LEU A 228 5.58 6.05 21.63
CA LEU A 228 6.78 6.89 21.48
C LEU A 228 6.43 8.37 21.26
N VAL A 229 5.14 8.72 21.17
CA VAL A 229 4.67 10.10 21.04
C VAL A 229 4.51 10.72 22.42
N GLN A 230 5.04 11.92 22.61
CA GLN A 230 4.84 12.69 23.83
C GLN A 230 3.36 13.06 23.98
N VAL A 231 2.72 12.57 25.04
CA VAL A 231 1.35 12.93 25.42
C VAL A 231 1.40 14.03 26.49
N GLY A 232 0.89 15.22 26.14
CA GLY A 232 0.77 16.38 27.04
C GLY A 232 1.84 17.46 26.86
N SER A 233 1.47 18.71 27.08
CA SER A 233 2.30 19.92 26.96
C SER A 233 3.19 20.21 28.19
N GLY A 234 3.39 19.21 29.06
CA GLY A 234 4.08 19.40 30.33
C GLY A 234 5.57 19.71 30.14
N THR A 235 5.90 21.00 30.09
CA THR A 235 7.24 21.58 30.25
C THR A 235 7.79 21.43 31.68
N GLY A 236 7.10 20.70 32.56
CA GLY A 236 7.59 20.36 33.89
C GLY A 236 8.70 19.32 33.79
N SER A 237 9.84 19.57 34.46
CA SER A 237 10.90 18.57 34.60
C SER A 237 10.32 17.28 35.19
N LYS A 238 10.26 16.22 34.39
CA LYS A 238 9.97 14.87 34.91
C LYS A 238 10.99 14.55 35.99
N THR A 239 10.54 14.01 37.12
CA THR A 239 11.44 13.39 38.09
C THR A 239 12.16 12.21 37.45
N ASP A 240 13.31 11.81 37.98
CA ASP A 240 14.06 10.67 37.43
C ASP A 240 13.27 9.36 37.51
N ALA A 241 12.42 9.18 38.53
CA ALA A 241 11.50 8.05 38.63
C ALA A 241 10.47 8.02 37.47
N GLN A 242 9.90 9.18 37.12
CA GLN A 242 8.95 9.29 36.00
C GLN A 242 9.63 9.09 34.63
N LYS A 243 10.89 9.50 34.49
CA LYS A 243 11.68 9.19 33.28
C LYS A 243 11.95 7.70 33.18
N ALA A 244 12.41 7.07 34.26
CA ALA A 244 12.68 5.64 34.30
C ALA A 244 11.43 4.80 33.96
N GLU A 245 10.27 5.17 34.51
CA GLU A 245 9.00 4.52 34.19
C GLU A 245 8.62 4.69 32.72
N ALA A 246 8.79 5.88 32.15
CA ALA A 246 8.51 6.15 30.75
C ALA A 246 9.44 5.34 29.82
N VAL A 247 10.74 5.29 30.13
CA VAL A 247 11.72 4.49 29.38
C VAL A 247 11.39 3.00 29.44
N ALA A 248 11.02 2.49 30.61
CA ALA A 248 10.66 1.08 30.78
C ALA A 248 9.48 0.67 29.90
N LYS A 249 8.48 1.55 29.69
CA LYS A 249 7.28 1.29 28.87
C LYS A 249 7.51 1.17 27.37
N VAL A 250 8.64 1.67 26.88
CA VAL A 250 8.97 1.68 25.45
C VAL A 250 10.22 0.84 25.13
N LYS A 251 10.83 0.22 26.13
CA LYS A 251 12.06 -0.56 25.97
C LYS A 251 11.90 -1.70 24.96
N ASP A 252 10.75 -2.36 24.95
CA ASP A 252 10.37 -3.42 24.01
C ASP A 252 10.34 -2.96 22.54
N LEU A 253 10.17 -1.65 22.31
CA LEU A 253 10.26 -1.04 20.98
C LEU A 253 11.68 -0.59 20.65
N LEU A 254 12.38 -0.01 21.62
CA LEU A 254 13.68 0.62 21.38
C LEU A 254 14.80 -0.38 21.14
N ASP A 255 14.81 -1.54 21.81
CA ASP A 255 15.85 -2.53 21.59
C ASP A 255 15.82 -3.13 20.17
N PRO A 256 14.65 -3.57 19.63
CA PRO A 256 14.57 -4.00 18.24
C PRO A 256 14.89 -2.89 17.23
N ALA A 257 14.46 -1.65 17.49
CA ALA A 257 14.77 -0.52 16.60
C ALA A 257 16.28 -0.22 16.52
N ASP A 258 16.98 -0.34 17.65
CA ASP A 258 18.43 -0.16 17.74
C ASP A 258 19.20 -1.32 17.08
N ALA A 259 18.73 -2.56 17.28
CA ALA A 259 19.27 -3.72 16.57
C ALA A 259 19.13 -3.58 15.05
N LEU A 260 17.99 -3.09 14.56
CA LEU A 260 17.80 -2.77 13.14
C LEU A 260 18.75 -1.67 12.67
N ALA A 261 19.08 -0.67 13.49
CA ALA A 261 20.05 0.36 13.13
C ALA A 261 21.44 -0.22 12.89
N ALA A 262 21.85 -1.21 13.69
CA ALA A 262 23.10 -1.93 13.52
C ALA A 262 23.07 -2.83 12.27
N GLU A 263 21.98 -3.56 12.05
CA GLU A 263 21.80 -4.40 10.85
C GLU A 263 21.85 -3.56 9.57
N ILE A 264 21.16 -2.42 9.53
CA ILE A 264 21.18 -1.49 8.40
C ILE A 264 22.60 -0.97 8.14
N ALA A 265 23.35 -0.64 9.19
CA ALA A 265 24.73 -0.16 9.06
C ALA A 265 25.67 -1.24 8.50
N ASP A 266 25.55 -2.48 8.96
CA ASP A 266 26.30 -3.63 8.44
C ASP A 266 25.97 -3.91 6.96
N MET A 267 24.68 -3.93 6.61
CA MET A 267 24.23 -4.07 5.22
C MET A 267 24.77 -2.93 4.35
N ALA A 268 24.68 -1.69 4.81
CA ALA A 268 25.18 -0.53 4.08
C ALA A 268 26.69 -0.61 3.84
N GLY A 269 27.47 -1.04 4.84
CA GLY A 269 28.90 -1.28 4.70
C GLY A 269 29.22 -2.31 3.61
N LYS A 270 28.52 -3.46 3.63
CA LYS A 270 28.67 -4.51 2.62
C LYS A 270 28.28 -4.04 1.22
N PHE A 271 27.17 -3.32 1.10
CA PHE A 271 26.60 -2.94 -0.19
C PHE A 271 27.30 -1.74 -0.84
N LYS A 272 27.89 -0.84 -0.05
CA LYS A 272 28.82 0.21 -0.53
C LYS A 272 30.08 -0.38 -1.14
N ALA A 273 30.54 -1.54 -0.64
CA ALA A 273 31.77 -2.19 -1.08
C ALA A 273 31.59 -3.11 -2.31
N VAL A 274 30.38 -3.23 -2.86
CA VAL A 274 30.12 -4.03 -4.07
C VAL A 274 30.88 -3.45 -5.26
N ASP A 275 31.46 -4.33 -6.09
CA ASP A 275 32.15 -3.93 -7.31
C ASP A 275 31.22 -3.14 -8.24
N MET A 276 31.60 -1.90 -8.53
CA MET A 276 30.86 -0.96 -9.37
C MET A 276 31.16 -1.14 -10.88
N GLY A 277 31.83 -2.23 -11.27
CA GLY A 277 32.22 -2.50 -12.65
C GLY A 277 31.06 -2.42 -13.67
N ALA A 278 29.87 -2.90 -13.29
CA ALA A 278 28.66 -2.81 -14.14
C ALA A 278 28.14 -1.37 -14.32
N LEU A 279 28.58 -0.42 -13.50
CA LEU A 279 28.24 1.00 -13.57
C LEU A 279 29.38 1.87 -14.12
N LYS A 280 30.54 1.29 -14.48
CA LYS A 280 31.74 2.02 -14.92
C LYS A 280 31.49 3.01 -16.07
N ASN A 281 30.62 2.65 -17.01
CA ASN A 281 30.25 3.50 -18.15
C ASN A 281 28.91 4.22 -17.96
N ARG A 282 28.35 4.20 -16.74
CA ARG A 282 27.05 4.77 -16.37
C ARG A 282 27.21 5.67 -15.16
N GLN A 283 27.94 6.77 -15.35
CA GLN A 283 28.34 7.69 -14.27
C GLN A 283 27.14 8.23 -13.48
N THR A 284 26.00 8.46 -14.15
CA THR A 284 24.75 8.88 -13.50
C THR A 284 24.29 7.85 -12.48
N LEU A 285 24.24 6.57 -12.86
CA LEU A 285 23.83 5.48 -11.97
C LEU A 285 24.80 5.27 -10.82
N ALA A 286 26.11 5.37 -11.07
CA ALA A 286 27.12 5.29 -10.01
C ALA A 286 26.89 6.39 -8.97
N LYS A 287 26.68 7.62 -9.42
CA LYS A 287 26.36 8.77 -8.56
C LYS A 287 25.05 8.60 -7.81
N ASP A 288 24.00 8.09 -8.46
CA ASP A 288 22.71 7.85 -7.82
C ASP A 288 22.79 6.77 -6.73
N TYR A 289 23.57 5.71 -6.97
CA TYR A 289 23.80 4.64 -5.99
C TYR A 289 24.57 5.18 -4.77
N GLU A 290 25.64 5.95 -4.98
CA GLU A 290 26.37 6.61 -3.90
C GLU A 290 25.48 7.60 -3.13
N ASN A 291 24.65 8.37 -3.85
CA ASN A 291 23.74 9.34 -3.27
C ASN A 291 22.64 8.66 -2.43
N PHE A 292 22.15 7.49 -2.83
CA PHE A 292 21.26 6.67 -1.99
C PHE A 292 21.87 6.41 -0.63
N PHE A 293 23.13 5.96 -0.58
CA PHE A 293 23.78 5.69 0.70
C PHE A 293 24.10 6.94 1.51
N LYS A 294 24.41 8.07 0.87
CA LYS A 294 24.55 9.35 1.57
C LYS A 294 23.25 9.72 2.29
N ILE A 295 22.11 9.61 1.59
CA ILE A 295 20.79 9.90 2.15
C ILE A 295 20.41 8.88 3.24
N LEU A 296 20.78 7.61 3.07
CA LEU A 296 20.62 6.58 4.09
C LEU A 296 21.41 6.92 5.37
N ASP A 297 22.67 7.34 5.25
CA ASP A 297 23.51 7.69 6.39
C ASP A 297 22.93 8.90 7.16
N GLU A 298 22.41 9.90 6.45
CA GLU A 298 21.70 11.05 7.03
C GLU A 298 20.42 10.63 7.77
N GLN A 299 19.63 9.74 7.15
CA GLN A 299 18.40 9.20 7.73
C GLN A 299 18.71 8.38 9.00
N GLN A 300 19.68 7.47 8.94
CA GLN A 300 20.10 6.66 10.08
C GLN A 300 20.73 7.50 11.20
N GLY A 301 21.44 8.58 10.85
CA GLY A 301 21.91 9.58 11.81
C GLY A 301 20.76 10.22 12.59
N THR A 302 19.64 10.50 11.92
CA THR A 302 18.42 11.02 12.55
C THR A 302 17.75 9.95 13.41
N VAL A 303 17.60 8.73 12.91
CA VAL A 303 16.99 7.62 13.67
C VAL A 303 17.75 7.34 14.96
N ARG A 304 19.09 7.17 14.90
CA ARG A 304 19.90 6.89 16.09
C ARG A 304 19.83 8.00 17.14
N LYS A 305 19.70 9.27 16.72
CA LYS A 305 19.47 10.39 17.65
C LYS A 305 18.13 10.24 18.37
N ASN A 306 17.06 9.89 17.65
CA ASN A 306 15.74 9.70 18.24
C ASN A 306 15.66 8.46 19.14
N ILE A 307 16.29 7.34 18.76
CA ILE A 307 16.38 6.15 19.62
C ILE A 307 17.09 6.49 20.92
N ARG A 308 18.24 7.18 20.86
CA ARG A 308 18.98 7.61 22.06
C ARG A 308 18.14 8.53 22.95
N PHE A 309 17.49 9.52 22.35
CA PHE A 309 16.60 10.42 23.07
C PHE A 309 15.45 9.67 23.74
N ALA A 310 14.85 8.69 23.06
CA ALA A 310 13.80 7.85 23.64
C ALA A 310 14.31 6.93 24.75
N LYS A 311 15.55 6.44 24.67
CA LYS A 311 16.20 5.68 25.76
C LYS A 311 16.46 6.54 27.00
N GLU A 312 16.56 7.86 26.86
CA GLU A 312 16.73 8.81 27.96
C GLU A 312 15.38 9.33 28.52
N TRP A 313 14.39 9.55 27.66
CA TRP A 313 13.18 10.30 28.01
C TRP A 313 11.86 9.50 27.93
N GLY A 314 11.90 8.31 27.32
CA GLY A 314 10.75 7.44 27.10
C GLY A 314 9.83 7.86 25.95
N TYR A 315 10.27 8.77 25.08
CA TYR A 315 9.53 9.22 23.90
C TYR A 315 10.49 9.80 22.85
N ILE A 316 10.07 9.85 21.59
CA ILE A 316 10.84 10.41 20.46
C ILE A 316 10.54 11.90 20.27
N GLY A 317 9.30 12.32 20.49
CA GLY A 317 8.91 13.72 20.41
C GLY A 317 7.41 13.89 20.22
N THR A 318 7.01 15.00 19.62
CA THR A 318 5.61 15.28 19.26
C THR A 318 5.21 14.58 17.97
N GLU A 319 3.92 14.59 17.62
CA GLU A 319 3.47 14.15 16.30
C GLU A 319 4.21 14.84 15.14
N SER A 320 4.61 16.10 15.32
CA SER A 320 5.43 16.83 14.32
C SER A 320 6.82 16.22 14.18
N SER A 321 7.47 15.84 15.28
CA SER A 321 8.76 15.13 15.26
C SER A 321 8.63 13.79 14.53
N MET A 322 7.52 13.08 14.74
CA MET A 322 7.23 11.83 14.04
C MET A 322 7.04 12.04 12.54
N LYS A 323 6.31 13.08 12.13
CA LYS A 323 6.16 13.44 10.71
C LYS A 323 7.50 13.76 10.05
N LEU A 324 8.41 14.43 10.76
CA LEU A 324 9.77 14.69 10.28
C LEU A 324 10.56 13.39 10.11
N LEU A 325 10.47 12.47 11.07
CA LEU A 325 11.10 11.15 10.98
C LEU A 325 10.59 10.37 9.77
N GLY A 326 9.27 10.33 9.54
CA GLY A 326 8.69 9.73 8.32
C GLY A 326 9.09 10.46 7.03
N GLY A 327 9.40 11.76 7.11
CA GLY A 327 9.98 12.53 6.01
C GLY A 327 11.38 12.05 5.61
N THR A 328 12.17 11.54 6.55
CA THR A 328 13.53 11.04 6.24
C THR A 328 13.49 9.72 5.46
N LEU A 329 12.60 8.79 5.80
CA LEU A 329 12.40 7.56 5.01
C LEU A 329 11.96 7.88 3.58
N ARG A 330 11.06 8.85 3.39
CA ARG A 330 10.64 9.30 2.06
C ARG A 330 11.81 9.79 1.19
N LYS A 331 12.86 10.37 1.79
CA LYS A 331 14.07 10.76 1.04
C LYS A 331 14.85 9.53 0.57
N VAL A 332 15.00 8.51 1.41
CA VAL A 332 15.65 7.23 1.05
C VAL A 332 14.90 6.57 -0.11
N THR A 333 13.57 6.46 -0.01
CA THR A 333 12.71 5.96 -1.09
C THR A 333 12.85 6.80 -2.36
N GLY A 334 12.92 8.13 -2.23
CA GLY A 334 13.14 9.04 -3.35
C GLY A 334 14.47 8.80 -4.06
N ALA A 335 15.55 8.58 -3.32
CA ALA A 335 16.87 8.30 -3.87
C ALA A 335 16.90 6.97 -4.66
N HIS A 336 16.29 5.92 -4.11
CA HIS A 336 16.11 4.65 -4.82
C HIS A 336 15.31 4.86 -6.12
N ASN A 337 14.19 5.60 -6.05
CA ASN A 337 13.36 5.84 -7.22
C ASN A 337 14.06 6.67 -8.31
N THR A 338 14.96 7.58 -7.93
CA THR A 338 15.83 8.28 -8.88
C THR A 338 16.72 7.27 -9.63
N PHE A 339 17.41 6.39 -8.91
CA PHE A 339 18.24 5.34 -9.52
C PHE A 339 17.43 4.47 -10.49
N ILE A 340 16.27 3.97 -10.07
CA ILE A 340 15.37 3.17 -10.92
C ILE A 340 14.92 3.96 -12.15
N GLY A 341 14.59 5.25 -11.96
CA GLY A 341 14.22 6.14 -13.04
C GLY A 341 15.30 6.29 -14.09
N ASP A 342 16.57 6.35 -13.69
CA ASP A 342 17.70 6.49 -14.63
C ASP A 342 18.12 5.15 -15.23
N VAL A 343 17.94 4.03 -14.53
CA VAL A 343 18.03 2.67 -15.10
C VAL A 343 17.05 2.53 -16.26
N ASN A 344 15.79 2.91 -16.05
CA ASN A 344 14.73 2.83 -17.06
C ASN A 344 14.98 3.75 -18.28
N LYS A 345 15.76 4.83 -18.11
CA LYS A 345 16.15 5.74 -19.19
C LYS A 345 17.45 5.31 -19.89
N GLY A 346 18.13 4.27 -19.41
CA GLY A 346 19.41 3.80 -19.94
C GLY A 346 20.55 4.80 -19.76
N ARG A 347 20.49 5.63 -18.71
CA ARG A 347 21.50 6.65 -18.39
C ARG A 347 22.67 6.11 -17.58
#